data_AF-D1YYI2-F1
#
_entry.id   AF-D1YYI2-F1
#
_cell.length_a   1.000
_cell.length_b   1.000
_cell.length_c   1.000
_cell.angle_alpha   90.00
_cell.angle_beta   90.00
_cell.angle_gamma   90.00
#
_symmetry.space_group_name_H-M   'P 1'
#
loop_
_entity.id
_entity.type
_entity.pdbx_description
1 polymer ?
#
loop_
_entity_poly.entity_id
_entity_poly.type
_entity_poly.pdbx_seq_one_letter_code
_entity_poly.pdbx_strand_id
1 'polypeptide(L)'
;MVYHGISFKDYITRGDVKETWKDHGAARAMFEKAQRRLKCIKSLTIDEECATFIFEDLYEVIRECAHSIMFADGYRTTDSHEACVAFINDRYKAVFGDSLVDDFDRYRKTRNDSKYRFSYVNTVIANEGLGSAEEFVRITALILNPKINR
;
A
#
# COMPACT_ATOMS: atom_id res chain seq x y z
N MET A 1 1.08 15.23 -8.82
CA MET A 1 2.51 15.34 -9.19
C MET A 1 2.84 14.00 -9.82
N VAL A 2 2.88 13.87 -11.15
CA VAL A 2 2.83 12.56 -11.83
C VAL A 2 3.94 11.63 -11.34
N TYR A 3 3.63 10.37 -11.00
CA TYR A 3 4.62 9.32 -10.75
C TYR A 3 5.55 9.13 -11.98
N HIS A 4 6.85 9.38 -11.81
CA HIS A 4 7.90 9.18 -12.83
C HIS A 4 8.77 7.94 -12.55
N GLY A 5 8.25 6.98 -11.79
CA GLY A 5 9.02 5.81 -11.41
C GLY A 5 9.23 4.81 -12.54
N ILE A 6 10.12 3.85 -12.28
CA ILE A 6 10.39 2.69 -13.13
C ILE A 6 9.08 1.90 -13.37
N SER A 7 8.88 1.39 -14.58
CA SER A 7 7.66 0.63 -14.91
C SER A 7 7.60 -0.69 -14.14
N PHE A 8 6.40 -1.21 -13.87
CA PHE A 8 6.23 -2.50 -13.21
C PHE A 8 6.93 -3.64 -13.97
N LYS A 9 6.94 -3.57 -15.31
CA LYS A 9 7.61 -4.55 -16.18
C LYS A 9 9.12 -4.61 -15.95
N ASP A 10 9.76 -3.49 -15.62
CA ASP A 10 11.19 -3.46 -15.36
C ASP A 10 11.54 -4.21 -14.07
N TYR A 11 10.69 -4.12 -13.03
CA TYR A 11 10.87 -4.90 -11.79
C TYR A 11 10.74 -6.40 -12.03
N ILE A 12 9.89 -6.82 -12.97
CA ILE A 12 9.83 -8.23 -13.41
C ILE A 12 11.13 -8.61 -14.12
N THR A 13 11.58 -7.77 -15.05
CA THR A 13 12.79 -8.03 -15.86
C THR A 13 14.05 -8.15 -14.99
N ARG A 14 14.14 -7.37 -13.90
CA ARG A 14 15.27 -7.38 -12.97
C ARG A 14 15.17 -8.48 -11.89
N GLY A 15 14.01 -9.13 -11.77
CA GLY A 15 13.77 -10.21 -10.82
C GLY A 15 13.29 -9.78 -9.42
N ASP A 16 13.03 -8.49 -9.21
CA ASP A 16 12.45 -7.93 -7.96
C ASP A 16 10.98 -8.33 -7.78
N VAL A 17 10.32 -8.64 -8.90
CA VAL A 17 8.98 -9.22 -8.97
C VAL A 17 9.05 -10.51 -9.78
N LYS A 18 8.37 -11.54 -9.30
CA LYS A 18 8.21 -12.82 -10.00
C LYS A 18 6.76 -13.00 -10.41
N GLU A 19 6.58 -13.40 -11.66
CA GLU A 19 5.30 -13.95 -12.13
C GLU A 19 5.13 -15.35 -11.57
N THR A 20 3.96 -15.59 -10.96
CA THR A 20 3.57 -16.85 -10.34
C THR A 20 2.12 -17.18 -10.64
N TRP A 21 1.64 -18.33 -10.15
CA TRP A 21 0.21 -18.60 -10.13
C TRP A 21 -0.52 -17.62 -9.20
N LYS A 22 -1.76 -17.29 -9.57
CA LYS A 22 -2.68 -16.55 -8.71
C LYS A 22 -2.88 -17.31 -7.40
N ASP A 23 -2.72 -16.61 -6.28
CA ASP A 23 -2.85 -17.19 -4.95
C ASP A 23 -3.89 -16.40 -4.15
N HIS A 24 -5.16 -16.76 -4.36
CA HIS A 24 -6.29 -16.14 -3.67
C HIS A 24 -6.26 -16.39 -2.15
N GLY A 25 -5.63 -17.48 -1.70
CA GLY A 25 -5.44 -17.78 -0.28
C GLY A 25 -4.48 -16.79 0.38
N ALA A 26 -3.30 -16.59 -0.22
CA ALA A 26 -2.32 -15.60 0.23
C ALA A 26 -2.85 -14.17 0.10
N ALA A 27 -3.55 -13.86 -1.00
CA ALA A 27 -4.20 -12.56 -1.17
C ALA A 27 -5.15 -12.27 0.00
N ARG A 28 -6.07 -13.19 0.30
CA ARG A 28 -7.03 -13.05 1.41
C ARG A 28 -6.33 -12.92 2.76
N ALA A 29 -5.35 -13.78 3.05
CA ALA A 29 -4.62 -13.74 4.32
C ALA A 29 -3.87 -12.41 4.51
N MET A 30 -3.22 -11.88 3.45
CA MET A 30 -2.56 -10.59 3.48
C MET A 30 -3.55 -9.43 3.69
N PHE A 31 -4.71 -9.49 3.02
CA PHE A 31 -5.74 -8.46 3.19
C PHE A 31 -6.35 -8.48 4.60
N GLU A 32 -6.63 -9.65 5.16
CA GLU A 32 -7.11 -9.79 6.54
C GLU A 32 -6.09 -9.22 7.55
N LYS A 33 -4.79 -9.37 7.28
CA LYS A 33 -3.72 -8.75 8.09
C LYS A 33 -3.80 -7.22 8.03
N ALA A 34 -3.92 -6.64 6.83
CA ALA A 34 -4.06 -5.20 6.63
C ALA A 34 -5.27 -4.65 7.38
N GLN A 35 -6.43 -5.34 7.30
CA GLN A 35 -7.65 -4.96 8.01
C GLN A 35 -7.49 -5.00 9.53
N ARG A 36 -6.84 -6.04 10.07
CA ARG A 36 -6.57 -6.15 11.51
C ARG A 36 -5.64 -5.03 11.98
N ARG A 37 -4.57 -4.75 11.22
CA ARG A 37 -3.63 -3.67 11.52
C ARG A 37 -4.34 -2.32 11.55
N LEU A 38 -5.11 -1.99 10.50
CA LEU A 38 -5.88 -0.75 10.44
C LEU A 38 -6.86 -0.63 11.62
N LYS A 39 -7.57 -1.72 11.96
CA LYS A 39 -8.48 -1.74 13.11
C LYS A 39 -7.76 -1.40 14.42
N CYS A 40 -6.56 -1.93 14.65
CA CYS A 40 -5.75 -1.61 15.83
C CYS A 40 -5.32 -0.14 15.84
N ILE A 41 -4.77 0.36 14.73
CA ILE A 41 -4.29 1.74 14.63
C ILE A 41 -5.42 2.75 14.88
N LYS A 42 -6.62 2.49 14.34
CA LYS A 42 -7.80 3.37 14.53
C LYS A 42 -8.25 3.52 15.98
N SER A 43 -7.78 2.67 16.90
CA SER A 43 -8.06 2.81 18.33
C SER A 43 -7.05 3.70 19.06
N LEU A 44 -5.99 4.12 18.39
CA LEU A 44 -4.95 4.99 18.94
C LEU A 44 -5.27 6.45 18.63
N THR A 45 -4.91 7.35 19.56
CA THR A 45 -4.90 8.79 19.30
C THR A 45 -3.72 9.13 18.41
N ILE A 46 -3.90 10.00 17.41
CA ILE A 46 -2.79 10.55 16.62
C ILE A 46 -2.39 11.90 17.24
N ASP A 47 -1.26 11.90 17.95
CA ASP A 47 -0.61 13.09 18.50
C ASP A 47 0.86 13.16 18.05
N GLU A 48 1.58 14.22 18.41
CA GLU A 48 2.97 14.42 17.98
C GLU A 48 3.95 13.37 18.53
N GLU A 49 3.62 12.67 19.63
CA GLU A 49 4.48 11.64 20.20
C GLU A 49 4.39 10.32 19.41
N CYS A 50 3.20 10.01 18.89
CA CYS A 50 2.92 8.75 18.21
C CYS A 50 2.70 8.86 16.69
N ALA A 51 2.57 10.06 16.13
CA ALA A 51 2.25 10.28 14.73
C ALA A 51 3.20 9.55 13.77
N THR A 52 4.49 9.52 14.09
CA THR A 52 5.49 8.79 13.29
C THR A 52 5.23 7.29 13.28
N PHE A 53 5.07 6.67 14.45
CA PHE A 53 4.81 5.23 14.54
C PHE A 53 3.49 4.84 13.88
N ILE A 54 2.43 5.62 14.12
CA ILE A 54 1.13 5.40 13.51
C ILE A 54 1.23 5.52 11.99
N PHE A 55 1.90 6.54 11.47
CA PHE A 55 2.08 6.71 10.03
C PHE A 55 2.84 5.53 9.40
N GLU A 56 3.92 5.05 10.01
CA GLU A 56 4.64 3.89 9.49
C GLU A 56 3.72 2.66 9.39
N ASP A 57 2.89 2.45 10.40
CA ASP A 57 1.94 1.35 10.47
C ASP A 57 0.81 1.49 9.44
N LEU A 58 0.32 2.71 9.21
CA LEU A 58 -0.65 3.03 8.15
C LEU A 58 -0.07 2.77 6.76
N TYR A 59 1.19 3.12 6.54
CA TYR A 59 1.88 2.82 5.29
C TYR A 59 2.03 1.30 5.08
N GLU A 60 2.28 0.51 6.13
CA GLU A 60 2.27 -0.94 6.01
C GLU A 60 0.87 -1.49 5.66
N VAL A 61 -0.24 -0.89 6.16
CA VAL A 61 -1.61 -1.26 5.71
C VAL A 61 -1.75 -1.07 4.19
N ILE A 62 -1.34 0.09 3.68
CA ILE A 62 -1.40 0.42 2.24
C ILE A 62 -0.60 -0.61 1.43
N ARG A 63 0.62 -0.93 1.88
CA ARG A 63 1.50 -1.89 1.21
C ARG A 63 0.96 -3.32 1.26
N GLU A 64 0.42 -3.75 2.39
CA GLU A 64 -0.21 -5.07 2.55
C GLU A 64 -1.43 -5.20 1.61
N CYS A 65 -2.20 -4.12 1.41
CA CYS A 65 -3.27 -4.07 0.41
C CYS A 65 -2.74 -4.25 -1.02
N ALA A 66 -1.72 -3.48 -1.42
CA ALA A 66 -1.11 -3.63 -2.75
C ALA A 66 -0.57 -5.05 -2.98
N HIS A 67 0.12 -5.62 -1.99
CA HIS A 67 0.68 -6.97 -2.06
C HIS A 67 -0.42 -8.04 -2.14
N SER A 68 -1.54 -7.84 -1.46
CA SER A 68 -2.71 -8.71 -1.58
C SER A 68 -3.24 -8.77 -3.01
N ILE A 69 -3.36 -7.61 -3.67
CA ILE A 69 -3.78 -7.53 -5.08
C ILE A 69 -2.75 -8.21 -5.99
N MET A 70 -1.45 -8.00 -5.75
CA MET A 70 -0.39 -8.69 -6.48
C MET A 70 -0.53 -10.22 -6.39
N PHE A 71 -0.79 -10.79 -5.21
CA PHE A 71 -1.03 -12.23 -5.09
C PHE A 71 -2.25 -12.70 -5.87
N ALA A 72 -3.34 -11.93 -5.85
CA ALA A 72 -4.55 -12.24 -6.61
C ALA A 72 -4.33 -12.19 -8.13
N ASP A 73 -3.37 -11.39 -8.59
CA ASP A 73 -2.98 -11.25 -9.99
C ASP A 73 -1.86 -12.18 -10.44
N GLY A 74 -1.25 -12.94 -9.51
CA GLY A 74 -0.19 -13.89 -9.82
C GLY A 74 1.20 -13.26 -9.83
N TYR A 75 1.45 -12.30 -8.94
CA TYR A 75 2.77 -11.70 -8.74
C TYR A 75 3.22 -11.85 -7.29
N ARG A 76 4.54 -12.00 -7.11
CA ARG A 76 5.20 -11.94 -5.80
C ARG A 76 6.38 -11.00 -5.86
N THR A 77 6.59 -10.22 -4.81
CA THR A 77 7.81 -9.41 -4.64
C THR A 77 8.51 -9.78 -3.34
N THR A 78 9.84 -9.69 -3.33
CA THR A 78 10.69 -10.00 -2.17
C THR A 78 10.85 -8.82 -1.21
N ASP A 79 9.82 -7.96 -1.09
CA ASP A 79 9.78 -6.72 -0.29
C ASP A 79 10.14 -5.42 -1.05
N SER A 80 9.96 -5.35 -2.37
CA SER A 80 10.16 -4.08 -3.10
C SER A 80 8.94 -3.17 -2.96
N HIS A 81 9.08 -2.13 -2.15
CA HIS A 81 8.05 -1.10 -1.96
C HIS A 81 7.78 -0.32 -3.24
N GLU A 82 8.82 -0.02 -4.02
CA GLU A 82 8.69 0.69 -5.29
C GLU A 82 7.96 -0.17 -6.32
N ALA A 83 8.17 -1.48 -6.33
CA ALA A 83 7.44 -2.39 -7.19
C ALA A 83 5.93 -2.44 -6.85
N CYS A 84 5.56 -2.36 -5.56
CA CYS A 84 4.15 -2.25 -5.17
C CYS A 84 3.50 -0.98 -5.71
N VAL A 85 4.20 0.16 -5.63
CA VAL A 85 3.71 1.44 -6.18
C VAL A 85 3.56 1.34 -7.70
N ALA A 86 4.60 0.86 -8.40
CA ALA A 86 4.59 0.69 -9.85
C ALA A 86 3.47 -0.25 -10.30
N PHE A 87 3.23 -1.35 -9.56
CA PHE A 87 2.14 -2.28 -9.84
C PHE A 87 0.77 -1.60 -9.80
N ILE A 88 0.48 -0.85 -8.74
CA ILE A 88 -0.80 -0.15 -8.60
C ILE A 88 -0.92 0.95 -9.67
N ASN A 89 0.15 1.72 -9.92
CA ASN A 89 0.18 2.74 -10.96
C ASN A 89 -0.09 2.17 -12.36
N ASP A 90 0.56 1.07 -12.72
CA ASP A 90 0.51 0.56 -14.09
C ASP A 90 -0.76 -0.26 -14.35
N ARG A 91 -1.30 -0.95 -13.33
CA ARG A 91 -2.42 -1.89 -13.52
C ARG A 91 -3.74 -1.44 -12.91
N TYR A 92 -3.71 -0.61 -11.88
CA TYR A 92 -4.89 -0.28 -11.07
C TYR A 92 -5.13 1.23 -10.88
N LYS A 93 -4.33 2.10 -11.53
CA LYS A 93 -4.48 3.56 -11.39
C LYS A 93 -5.88 4.06 -11.76
N ALA A 94 -6.54 3.45 -12.74
CA ALA A 94 -7.92 3.80 -13.08
C ALA A 94 -8.92 3.57 -11.92
N VAL A 95 -8.61 2.64 -11.00
CA VAL A 95 -9.45 2.31 -9.85
C VAL A 95 -9.05 3.10 -8.61
N PHE A 96 -7.74 3.28 -8.38
CA PHE A 96 -7.21 4.02 -7.23
C PHE A 96 -7.22 5.55 -7.44
N GLY A 97 -7.16 6.01 -8.68
CA GLY A 97 -7.02 7.43 -9.02
C GLY A 97 -5.60 7.95 -8.85
N ASP A 98 -5.31 9.07 -9.53
CA ASP A 98 -3.97 9.67 -9.52
C ASP A 98 -3.52 10.09 -8.11
N SER A 99 -4.41 10.73 -7.34
CA SER A 99 -4.08 11.24 -6.01
C SER A 99 -3.58 10.14 -5.07
N LEU A 100 -4.31 9.02 -5.02
CA LEU A 100 -4.02 7.94 -4.09
C LEU A 100 -2.73 7.18 -4.47
N VAL A 101 -2.43 7.11 -5.77
CA VAL A 101 -1.17 6.55 -6.28
C VAL A 101 0.01 7.48 -5.99
N ASP A 102 -0.16 8.79 -6.23
CA ASP A 102 0.85 9.80 -5.90
C ASP A 102 1.13 9.81 -4.38
N ASP A 103 0.10 9.69 -3.55
CA ASP A 103 0.21 9.57 -2.10
C ASP A 103 0.95 8.30 -1.69
N PHE A 104 0.69 7.16 -2.33
CA PHE A 104 1.41 5.93 -2.04
C PHE A 104 2.93 6.06 -2.26
N ASP A 105 3.37 6.69 -3.37
CA ASP A 105 4.80 6.95 -3.59
C ASP A 105 5.36 8.00 -2.62
N ARG A 106 4.59 9.05 -2.32
CA ARG A 106 4.97 10.09 -1.34
C ARG A 106 5.20 9.45 0.03
N TYR A 107 4.28 8.64 0.50
CA TYR A 107 4.36 7.97 1.81
C TYR A 107 5.48 6.95 1.88
N ARG A 108 5.79 6.26 0.77
CA ARG A 108 6.99 5.40 0.69
C ARG A 108 8.26 6.18 1.01
N LYS A 109 8.42 7.38 0.43
CA LYS A 109 9.58 8.25 0.70
C LYS A 109 9.57 8.74 2.15
N THR A 110 8.43 9.23 2.63
CA THR A 110 8.26 9.68 4.02
C THR A 110 8.60 8.58 5.04
N ARG A 111 8.09 7.36 4.84
CA ARG A 111 8.38 6.22 5.72
C ARG A 111 9.86 5.84 5.67
N ASN A 112 10.47 5.87 4.49
CA ASN A 112 11.90 5.61 4.34
C ASN A 112 12.75 6.65 5.09
N ASP A 113 12.37 7.93 5.01
CA ASP A 113 13.06 9.00 5.71
C ASP A 113 12.83 8.94 7.23
N SER A 114 11.64 8.56 7.68
CA SER A 114 11.37 8.26 9.10
C SER A 114 12.29 7.16 9.63
N LYS A 115 12.34 6.02 8.94
CA LYS A 115 13.11 4.85 9.39
C LYS A 115 14.62 5.02 9.33
N TYR A 116 15.15 5.71 8.32
CA TYR A 116 16.59 5.72 8.05
C TYR A 116 17.25 7.09 8.19
N ARG A 117 16.47 8.17 8.23
CA ARG A 117 16.96 9.55 8.39
C ARG A 117 16.45 10.22 9.66
N PHE A 118 15.79 9.48 10.55
CA PHE A 118 15.25 9.97 11.83
C PHE A 118 14.36 11.20 11.68
N SER A 119 13.63 11.28 10.57
CA SER A 119 12.70 12.39 10.31
C SER A 119 11.36 12.15 10.99
N TYR A 120 10.83 13.17 11.66
CA TYR A 120 9.53 13.09 12.32
C TYR A 120 8.40 13.31 11.32
N VAL A 121 7.33 12.53 11.47
CA VAL A 121 6.06 12.75 10.79
C VAL A 121 5.12 13.45 11.76
N ASN A 122 4.53 14.57 11.32
CA ASN A 122 3.56 15.33 12.11
C ASN A 122 2.16 14.71 12.04
N THR A 123 1.28 15.18 12.91
CA THR A 123 -0.12 14.74 12.99
C THR A 123 -0.89 14.92 11.67
N VAL A 124 -0.60 15.96 10.88
CA VAL A 124 -1.29 16.21 9.60
C VAL A 124 -1.03 15.07 8.61
N ILE A 125 0.24 14.71 8.38
CA ILE A 125 0.62 13.64 7.46
C ILE A 125 0.10 12.28 7.95
N ALA A 126 0.13 12.03 9.27
CA ALA A 126 -0.41 10.80 9.83
C ALA A 126 -1.94 10.68 9.59
N ASN A 127 -2.69 11.77 9.72
CA ASN A 127 -4.12 11.80 9.42
C ASN A 127 -4.41 11.63 7.91
N GLU A 128 -3.62 12.24 7.02
CA GLU A 128 -3.72 11.99 5.57
C GLU A 128 -3.46 10.50 5.25
N GLY A 129 -2.44 9.91 5.88
CA GLY A 129 -2.11 8.50 5.77
C GLY A 129 -3.26 7.58 6.23
N LEU A 130 -4.00 7.99 7.27
CA LEU A 130 -5.15 7.24 7.76
C LEU A 130 -6.27 7.19 6.71
N GLY A 131 -6.65 8.36 6.16
CA GLY A 131 -7.67 8.42 5.10
C GLY A 131 -7.28 7.61 3.87
N SER A 132 -6.01 7.69 3.46
CA SER A 132 -5.49 6.90 2.34
C SER A 132 -5.52 5.40 2.63
N ALA A 133 -5.12 4.96 3.84
CA ALA A 133 -5.14 3.56 4.23
C ALA A 133 -6.56 2.98 4.26
N GLU A 134 -7.55 3.74 4.73
CA GLU A 134 -8.96 3.36 4.69
C GLU A 134 -9.45 3.16 3.26
N GLU A 135 -9.08 4.07 2.36
CA GLU A 135 -9.47 4.00 0.96
C GLU A 135 -8.80 2.83 0.23
N PHE A 136 -7.51 2.56 0.51
CA PHE A 136 -6.82 1.37 0.02
C PHE A 136 -7.52 0.08 0.46
N VAL A 137 -7.92 -0.02 1.73
CA VAL A 137 -8.66 -1.18 2.24
C VAL A 137 -10.01 -1.33 1.54
N ARG A 138 -10.75 -0.23 1.34
CA ARG A 138 -12.05 -0.23 0.65
C ARG A 138 -11.93 -0.72 -0.79
N ILE A 139 -11.00 -0.16 -1.56
CA ILE A 139 -10.79 -0.52 -2.96
C ILE A 139 -10.30 -1.97 -3.09
N THR A 140 -9.37 -2.38 -2.23
CA THR A 140 -8.88 -3.77 -2.22
C THR A 140 -10.00 -4.77 -1.95
N ALA A 141 -10.92 -4.46 -1.03
CA ALA A 141 -12.10 -5.30 -0.81
C ALA A 141 -12.96 -5.47 -2.08
N LEU A 142 -13.16 -4.38 -2.85
CA LEU A 142 -13.92 -4.43 -4.11
C LEU A 142 -13.22 -5.28 -5.18
N ILE A 143 -11.89 -5.17 -5.29
CA ILE A 143 -11.09 -5.94 -6.24
C ILE A 143 -11.13 -7.44 -5.90
N LEU A 144 -10.98 -7.79 -4.62
CA LEU A 144 -10.91 -9.19 -4.19
C LEU A 144 -12.28 -9.88 -4.10
N ASN A 145 -13.37 -9.13 -3.93
CA ASN A 145 -14.74 -9.65 -3.86
C ASN A 145 -15.66 -9.01 -4.93
N PRO A 146 -15.58 -9.42 -6.20
CA PRO A 146 -16.36 -8.82 -7.28
C PRO A 146 -17.87 -9.11 -7.22
N LYS A 147 -18.35 -9.91 -6.24
CA LYS A 147 -19.77 -10.28 -6.09
C LYS A 147 -20.69 -9.12 -5.62
N ILE A 148 -20.15 -7.92 -5.37
CA ILE A 148 -20.93 -6.74 -4.98
C ILE A 148 -21.42 -5.92 -6.19
N ASN A 149 -20.92 -6.20 -7.40
CA ASN A 149 -21.27 -5.46 -8.64
C ASN A 149 -21.86 -6.35 -9.76
N ARG A 150 -22.64 -7.38 -9.42
CA ARG A 150 -23.43 -8.15 -10.41
C ARG A 150 -24.88 -8.25 -10.00
#